data_AF-A0AAW9SQZ9-F1
#
_entry.id   AF-A0AAW9SQZ9-F1
#
_cell.length_a   1.000
_cell.length_b   1.000
_cell.length_c   1.000
_cell.angle_alpha   90.00
_cell.angle_beta   90.00
_cell.angle_gamma   90.00
#
_symmetry.space_group_name_H-M   'P 1'
#
loop_
_entity.id
_entity.type
_entity.pdbx_description
1 polymer ?
#
loop_
_entity_poly.entity_id
_entity_poly.type
_entity_poly.pdbx_seq_one_letter_code
_entity_poly.pdbx_strand_id
1 'polypeptide(L)'
;MVGDLLQAYVAAGLDPSGFWELSLHAYARHMQGARDRLQAEQQGRAWVAWHAAALLRQDKLMGFAEFMDGRDTGPQSPEDLQAAFNMMATAWGAEPYSGG
;
A
#
# COMPACT_ATOMS: atom_id res chain seq x y z
N MET A 1 -26.15 1.83 -27.78
CA MET A 1 -26.60 2.87 -26.81
C MET A 1 -26.75 2.38 -25.36
N VAL A 2 -27.35 1.21 -25.06
CA VAL A 2 -27.29 0.61 -23.69
C VAL A 2 -26.40 -0.63 -23.65
N GLY A 3 -26.42 -1.45 -24.70
CA GLY A 3 -25.51 -2.59 -24.84
C GLY A 3 -24.03 -2.20 -24.74
N ASP A 4 -23.64 -1.07 -25.34
CA ASP A 4 -22.26 -0.56 -25.27
C ASP A 4 -21.84 -0.18 -23.84
N LEU A 5 -22.77 0.31 -23.01
CA LEU A 5 -22.51 0.65 -21.62
C LEU A 5 -22.34 -0.61 -20.76
N LEU A 6 -23.20 -1.61 -20.96
CA LEU A 6 -23.06 -2.90 -20.30
C LEU A 6 -21.74 -3.58 -20.69
N GLN A 7 -21.40 -3.55 -21.98
CA GLN A 7 -20.13 -4.10 -22.47
C GLN A 7 -18.94 -3.39 -21.82
N ALA A 8 -18.95 -2.06 -21.75
CA ALA A 8 -17.88 -1.31 -21.07
C ALA A 8 -17.81 -1.64 -19.56
N TYR A 9 -18.95 -1.81 -18.90
CA TYR A 9 -19.04 -2.18 -17.49
C TYR A 9 -18.42 -3.55 -17.21
N VAL A 10 -18.76 -4.56 -18.02
CA VAL A 10 -18.18 -5.90 -17.95
C VAL A 10 -16.69 -5.88 -18.30
N ALA A 11 -16.29 -5.12 -19.33
CA ALA A 11 -14.88 -4.99 -19.72
C ALA A 11 -14.03 -4.32 -18.62
N ALA A 12 -14.62 -3.46 -17.80
CA ALA A 12 -13.98 -2.89 -16.61
C ALA A 12 -13.85 -3.88 -15.43
N GLY A 13 -14.39 -5.10 -15.58
CA GLY A 13 -14.35 -6.16 -14.58
C GLY A 13 -15.44 -6.05 -13.52
N LEU A 14 -16.53 -5.34 -13.80
CA LEU A 14 -17.65 -5.16 -12.87
C LEU A 14 -18.76 -6.18 -13.19
N ASP A 15 -19.48 -6.60 -12.14
CA ASP A 15 -20.52 -7.63 -12.27
C ASP A 15 -21.73 -7.15 -13.09
N PRO A 16 -22.07 -7.82 -14.21
CA PRO A 16 -23.19 -7.42 -15.05
C PRO A 16 -24.56 -7.48 -14.35
N SER A 17 -24.72 -8.27 -13.29
CA SER A 17 -26.03 -8.44 -12.64
C SER A 17 -26.55 -7.13 -12.03
N GLY A 18 -25.66 -6.35 -11.39
CA GLY A 18 -26.00 -5.07 -10.78
C GLY A 18 -26.13 -3.90 -11.76
N PHE A 19 -25.77 -4.06 -13.03
CA PHE A 19 -25.78 -2.97 -14.02
C PHE A 19 -27.18 -2.37 -14.21
N TRP A 20 -28.21 -3.22 -14.25
CA TRP A 20 -29.58 -2.81 -14.58
C TRP A 20 -30.25 -1.95 -13.50
N GLU A 21 -29.70 -1.95 -12.28
CA GLU A 21 -30.20 -1.18 -11.15
C GLU A 21 -29.53 0.20 -11.03
N LEU A 22 -28.49 0.46 -11.83
CA LEU A 22 -27.70 1.68 -11.73
C LEU A 22 -28.38 2.87 -12.44
N SER A 23 -28.34 4.01 -11.76
CA SER A 23 -28.46 5.30 -12.46
C SER A 23 -27.19 5.59 -13.26
N LEU A 24 -27.28 6.46 -14.26
CA LEU A 24 -26.10 6.91 -15.02
C LEU A 24 -25.03 7.56 -14.12
N HIS A 25 -25.43 8.23 -13.05
CA HIS A 25 -24.48 8.79 -12.07
C HIS A 25 -23.74 7.68 -11.32
N ALA A 26 -24.45 6.65 -10.86
CA ALA A 26 -23.85 5.52 -10.16
C ALA A 26 -22.92 4.73 -11.09
N TYR A 27 -23.36 4.47 -12.34
CA TYR A 27 -22.51 3.90 -13.40
C TYR A 27 -21.20 4.67 -13.56
N ALA A 28 -21.27 6.01 -13.69
CA ALA A 28 -20.08 6.83 -13.86
C ALA A 28 -19.11 6.72 -12.66
N ARG A 29 -19.62 6.65 -11.43
CA ARG A 29 -18.80 6.45 -10.23
C ARG A 29 -18.12 5.09 -10.19
N HIS A 30 -18.84 4.03 -10.57
CA HIS A 30 -18.29 2.68 -10.63
C HIS A 30 -17.18 2.59 -11.68
N MET A 31 -17.43 3.11 -12.88
CA MET A 31 -16.44 3.15 -13.97
C MET A 31 -15.21 3.99 -13.61
N GLN A 32 -15.40 5.10 -12.90
CA GLN A 32 -14.31 5.92 -12.39
C GLN A 32 -13.42 5.12 -11.42
N GLY A 33 -14.01 4.41 -10.45
CA GLY A 33 -13.27 3.55 -9.53
C GLY A 33 -12.53 2.41 -10.26
N ALA A 34 -13.16 1.79 -11.26
CA ALA A 34 -12.51 0.76 -12.08
C ALA A 34 -11.32 1.31 -12.87
N ARG A 35 -11.45 2.51 -13.45
CA ARG A 35 -10.34 3.20 -14.12
C ARG A 35 -9.17 3.45 -13.16
N ASP A 36 -9.45 3.97 -11.97
CA ASP A 36 -8.41 4.35 -11.00
C ASP A 36 -7.65 3.11 -10.50
N ARG A 37 -8.38 2.00 -10.26
CA ARG A 37 -7.77 0.69 -9.96
C ARG A 37 -6.85 0.22 -11.10
N LEU A 38 -7.35 0.20 -12.34
CA LEU A 38 -6.56 -0.24 -13.49
C LEU A 38 -5.32 0.64 -13.70
N GLN A 39 -5.45 1.95 -13.51
CA GLN A 39 -4.33 2.88 -13.60
C GLN A 39 -3.27 2.57 -12.53
N ALA A 40 -3.66 2.35 -11.28
CA ALA A 40 -2.75 1.98 -10.20
C ALA A 40 -2.03 0.65 -10.50
N GLU A 41 -2.74 -0.36 -11.01
CA GLU A 41 -2.15 -1.63 -11.43
C GLU A 41 -1.11 -1.45 -12.54
N GLN A 42 -1.41 -0.66 -13.57
CA GLN A 42 -0.47 -0.42 -14.68
C GLN A 42 0.73 0.40 -14.23
N GLN A 43 0.54 1.40 -13.36
CA GLN A 43 1.64 2.15 -12.76
C GLN A 43 2.56 1.23 -11.93
N GLY A 44 1.99 0.32 -11.14
CA GLY A 44 2.76 -0.68 -10.39
C GLY A 44 3.56 -1.62 -11.31
N ARG A 45 2.94 -2.10 -12.40
CA ARG A 45 3.63 -2.92 -13.41
C ARG A 45 4.77 -2.18 -14.08
N ALA A 46 4.54 -0.92 -14.50
CA ALA A 46 5.56 -0.08 -15.11
C ALA A 46 6.72 0.19 -14.15
N TRP A 47 6.42 0.46 -12.87
CA TRP A 47 7.42 0.64 -11.82
C TRP A 47 8.31 -0.60 -11.69
N VAL A 48 7.72 -1.79 -11.55
CA VAL A 48 8.46 -3.05 -11.42
C VAL A 48 9.30 -3.33 -12.68
N ALA A 49 8.74 -3.18 -13.87
CA ALA A 49 9.47 -3.42 -15.12
C ALA A 49 10.67 -2.49 -15.27
N TRP A 50 10.50 -1.20 -14.95
CA TRP A 50 11.58 -0.22 -14.98
C TRP A 50 12.66 -0.55 -13.95
N HIS A 51 12.28 -0.84 -12.69
CA HIS A 51 13.23 -1.14 -11.63
C HIS A 51 14.01 -2.42 -11.91
N ALA A 52 13.35 -3.49 -12.38
CA ALA A 52 14.02 -4.72 -12.77
C ALA A 52 15.07 -4.46 -13.85
N ALA A 53 14.72 -3.70 -14.91
CA ALA A 53 15.65 -3.34 -15.97
C ALA A 53 16.79 -2.42 -15.48
N ALA A 54 16.51 -1.49 -14.57
CA ALA A 54 17.50 -0.59 -14.01
C ALA A 54 18.50 -1.34 -13.11
N LEU A 55 18.02 -2.29 -12.29
CA LEU A 55 18.84 -3.13 -11.41
C LEU A 55 19.76 -4.07 -12.20
N LEU A 56 19.26 -4.64 -13.30
CA LEU A 56 20.08 -5.49 -14.19
C LEU A 56 21.26 -4.75 -14.83
N ARG A 57 21.23 -3.42 -14.88
CA ARG A 57 22.30 -2.58 -15.45
C ARG A 57 23.32 -2.11 -14.43
N GLN A 58 23.18 -2.45 -13.15
CA GLN A 58 24.10 -2.02 -12.12
C GLN A 58 25.27 -3.00 -11.99
N ASP A 59 26.51 -2.50 -12.02
CA ASP A 59 27.71 -3.31 -11.80
C ASP A 59 27.84 -3.76 -10.33
N LYS A 60 27.27 -2.98 -9.41
CA LYS A 60 27.23 -3.28 -7.98
C LYS A 60 25.90 -2.84 -7.40
N LEU A 61 25.20 -3.75 -6.73
CA LEU A 61 24.00 -3.44 -5.97
C LEU A 61 24.36 -2.92 -4.57
N MET A 62 23.59 -1.95 -4.08
CA MET A 62 23.64 -1.55 -2.68
C MET A 62 23.24 -2.72 -1.77
N GLY A 63 23.73 -2.72 -0.52
CA GLY A 63 23.35 -3.74 0.45
C GLY A 63 21.86 -3.67 0.78
N PHE A 64 21.24 -4.80 1.15
CA PHE A 64 19.80 -4.82 1.49
C PHE A 64 19.44 -3.85 2.63
N ALA A 65 20.31 -3.72 3.63
CA ALA A 65 20.12 -2.77 4.73
C ALA A 65 20.14 -1.31 4.24
N GLU A 66 21.02 -0.98 3.30
CA GLU A 66 21.11 0.34 2.67
C GLU A 66 19.88 0.65 1.82
N PHE A 67 19.33 -0.36 1.13
CA PHE A 67 18.12 -0.22 0.29
C PHE A 67 16.85 0.06 1.10
N MET A 68 16.71 -0.52 2.30
CA MET A 68 15.49 -0.44 3.12
C MET A 68 15.37 0.85 3.96
N ASP A 69 16.18 1.88 3.70
CA ASP A 69 16.34 3.05 4.60
C ASP A 69 16.91 2.66 5.98
N GLY A 70 17.81 1.66 5.99
CA GLY A 70 18.51 1.23 7.18
C GLY A 70 19.46 2.30 7.69
N ARG A 71 18.91 3.31 8.37
CA ARG A 71 19.63 3.90 9.50
C ARG A 71 19.91 2.74 10.43
N ASP A 72 21.18 2.35 10.50
CA ASP A 72 21.69 1.63 11.65
C ASP A 72 21.45 2.53 12.86
N THR A 73 20.34 2.33 13.56
CA THR A 73 20.02 3.08 14.77
C THR A 73 20.88 2.62 15.94
N GLY A 74 21.80 1.67 15.72
CA GLY A 74 22.54 1.00 16.77
C GLY A 74 21.61 0.24 17.72
N PRO A 75 22.18 -0.39 18.76
CA PRO A 75 21.41 -0.90 19.90
C PRO A 75 20.62 0.25 20.55
N GLN A 76 19.34 0.04 20.85
CA GLN A 76 18.55 1.01 21.63
C GLN A 76 19.20 1.25 23.00
N SER A 77 19.23 2.51 23.44
CA SER A 77 19.79 2.83 24.75
C SER A 77 18.98 2.16 25.87
N PRO A 78 19.60 1.82 27.01
CA PRO A 78 18.86 1.32 28.18
C PRO A 78 17.69 2.23 28.58
N GLU A 79 17.85 3.54 28.40
CA GLU A 79 16.84 4.56 28.68
C GLU A 79 15.65 4.47 27.72
N ASP A 80 15.90 4.28 26.42
CA ASP A 80 14.84 4.13 25.41
C ASP A 80 14.04 2.85 25.62
N LEU A 81 14.71 1.76 25.98
CA LEU A 81 14.07 0.50 26.33
C LEU A 81 13.22 0.65 27.60
N GLN A 82 13.73 1.33 28.63
CA GLN A 82 12.98 1.59 29.85
C GLN A 82 11.74 2.44 29.59
N ALA A 83 11.85 3.47 28.75
CA ALA A 83 10.73 4.30 28.34
C ALA A 83 9.67 3.48 27.58
N ALA A 84 10.08 2.63 26.63
CA ALA A 84 9.18 1.74 25.90
C ALA A 84 8.46 0.75 26.83
N PHE A 85 9.17 0.14 27.78
CA PHE A 85 8.56 -0.75 28.78
C PHE A 85 7.60 -0.02 29.71
N ASN A 86 7.92 1.20 30.13
CA ASN A 86 7.03 2.02 30.96
C ASN A 86 5.76 2.45 30.22
N MET A 87 5.86 2.76 28.93
CA MET A 87 4.69 3.01 28.08
C MET A 87 3.80 1.78 27.99
N MET A 88 4.37 0.59 27.79
CA MET A 88 3.63 -0.67 27.75
C MET A 88 2.96 -1.00 29.10
N ALA A 89 3.66 -0.81 30.22
CA ALA A 89 3.12 -1.01 31.55
C ALA A 89 1.90 -0.11 31.81
N THR A 90 2.01 1.17 31.48
CA THR A 90 0.91 2.15 31.63
C THR A 90 -0.31 1.77 30.79
N ALA A 91 -0.10 1.34 29.54
CA ALA A 91 -1.18 0.89 28.65
C ALA A 91 -1.91 -0.36 29.19
N TRP A 92 -1.21 -1.20 29.94
CA TRP A 92 -1.77 -2.38 30.60
C TRP A 92 -2.31 -2.14 32.01
N GLY A 93 -2.29 -0.88 32.48
CA GLY A 93 -2.73 -0.49 33.83
C GLY A 93 -1.77 -0.92 34.94
N ALA A 94 -0.54 -1.30 34.59
CA ALA A 94 0.54 -1.55 35.55
C ALA A 94 1.31 -0.25 35.83
N GLU A 95 1.90 -0.16 37.03
CA GLU A 95 2.75 0.98 37.37
C GLU A 95 4.05 0.93 36.55
N PRO A 96 4.48 2.06 35.95
CA PRO A 96 5.76 2.14 35.27
C PRO A 96 6.91 1.97 36.28
N TYR A 97 7.98 1.30 35.84
CA TYR A 97 9.15 1.09 36.68
C TYR A 97 9.85 2.43 36.95
N SER A 98 10.04 2.74 38.24
CA SER A 98 10.56 4.01 38.75
C SER A 98 11.96 3.88 39.37
N GLY A 99 12.75 2.89 38.93
CA GLY A 99 14.05 2.54 39.52
C GLY A 99 14.93 3.74 39.85
N GLY A 100 15.41 3.79 41.10
CA GLY A 100 16.32 4.82 41.63
C GLY A 100 17.75 4.70 41.15
#